data_AF-A0A7C7EBJ8-F1
#
_entry.id   AF-A0A7C7EBJ8-F1
#
_cell.length_a   1.000
_cell.length_b   1.000
_cell.length_c   1.000
_cell.angle_alpha   90.00
_cell.angle_beta   90.00
_cell.angle_gamma   90.00
#
_symmetry.space_group_name_H-M   'P 1'
#
loop_
_entity.id
_entity.type
_entity.pdbx_description
1 polymer ?
#
loop_
_entity_poly.entity_id
_entity_poly.type
_entity_poly.pdbx_seq_one_letter_code
_entity_poly.pdbx_strand_id
1 'polypeptide(L)'
;MITNSLREWLQHLEKEEKIKSVTREVDLNFELSAIAKKLDGIAAVKFKNPRNCKIPVVSNIVYNRQIFAEAMGTSVDNMIKKYGIAQNNPLPCKSVSASEAPVMENVITSGIDLMKLPIPVHHEKDGGHYITAALLIAKDPETGERNVSIHRLHVLSKNELGILILPRHLSHFYQKAEAKNEPLDIALVIGVDPLLLLASQAIVPLGVDEVEIANALKEGKQLLVKCQTVDLKVPSEAEIVIEGKLLPKVRKMEGPFGEFPKYYGPASQKPVIEITAICHRDNPIYHTIVP
;
A
#
# COMPACT_ATOMS: atom_id res chain seq x y z
N MET A 1 -2.00 20.38 8.17
CA MET A 1 -0.55 20.08 8.25
C MET A 1 -0.25 19.09 7.15
N ILE A 2 0.79 19.30 6.34
CA ILE A 2 1.21 18.32 5.33
C ILE A 2 2.21 17.38 6.00
N THR A 3 1.88 16.09 6.09
CA THR A 3 2.69 15.06 6.74
C THR A 3 3.52 14.28 5.74
N ASN A 4 4.72 13.85 6.12
CA ASN A 4 5.63 13.12 5.25
C ASN A 4 5.61 11.61 5.44
N SER A 5 5.08 11.13 6.57
CA SER A 5 5.00 9.71 6.92
C SER A 5 3.65 9.34 7.53
N LEU A 6 3.35 8.04 7.59
CA LEU A 6 2.19 7.53 8.32
C LEU A 6 2.24 7.93 9.81
N ARG A 7 3.44 7.92 10.43
CA ARG A 7 3.58 8.21 11.87
C ARG A 7 3.19 9.64 12.20
N GLU A 8 3.65 10.62 11.41
CA GLU A 8 3.25 12.03 11.58
C GLU A 8 1.73 12.19 11.41
N TRP A 9 1.14 11.49 10.43
CA TRP A 9 -0.29 11.51 10.21
C TRP A 9 -1.08 10.93 11.39
N LEU A 10 -0.64 9.79 11.92
CA LEU A 10 -1.27 9.18 13.09
C LEU A 10 -1.14 10.06 14.34
N GLN A 11 0.02 10.70 14.56
CA GLN A 11 0.21 11.66 15.66
C GLN A 11 -0.73 12.86 15.54
N HIS A 12 -0.92 13.37 14.32
CA HIS A 12 -1.89 14.43 14.03
C HIS A 12 -3.32 13.99 14.37
N LEU A 13 -3.74 12.81 13.92
CA LEU A 13 -5.06 12.26 14.27
C LEU A 13 -5.24 12.01 15.77
N GLU A 14 -4.18 11.56 16.47
CA GLU A 14 -4.19 11.37 17.94
C GLU A 14 -4.39 12.72 18.66
N LYS A 15 -3.67 13.76 18.25
CA LYS A 15 -3.79 15.11 18.80
C LYS A 15 -5.18 15.72 18.60
N GLU A 16 -5.78 15.49 17.43
CA GLU A 16 -7.10 16.01 17.06
C GLU A 16 -8.26 15.08 17.51
N GLU A 17 -7.97 14.04 18.31
CA GLU A 17 -8.93 13.05 18.81
C GLU A 17 -9.73 12.30 17.72
N LYS A 18 -9.17 12.23 16.50
CA LYS A 18 -9.76 11.63 15.28
C LYS A 18 -9.41 10.15 15.08
N ILE A 19 -8.76 9.54 16.06
CA ILE A 19 -8.36 8.13 16.06
C ILE A 19 -8.72 7.48 17.40
N LYS A 20 -9.22 6.24 17.34
CA LYS A 20 -9.50 5.41 18.51
C LYS A 20 -8.47 4.30 18.64
N SER A 21 -8.02 4.04 19.87
CA SER A 21 -7.10 2.95 20.17
C SER A 21 -7.85 1.75 20.73
N VAL A 22 -7.59 0.56 20.18
CA VAL A 22 -8.02 -0.72 20.73
C VAL A 22 -6.82 -1.40 21.38
N THR A 23 -6.88 -1.55 22.70
CA THR A 23 -5.77 -2.07 23.51
C THR A 23 -5.91 -3.55 23.87
N ARG A 24 -7.15 -4.06 23.92
CA ARG A 24 -7.40 -5.49 24.08
C ARG A 24 -6.87 -6.28 22.89
N GLU A 25 -6.63 -7.56 23.10
CA GLU A 25 -6.33 -8.47 22.00
C GLU A 25 -7.48 -8.48 20.98
N VAL A 26 -7.14 -8.51 19.69
CA VAL A 26 -8.09 -8.57 18.57
C VAL A 26 -7.63 -9.62 17.57
N ASP A 27 -8.54 -10.48 17.13
CA ASP A 27 -8.28 -11.46 16.07
C ASP A 27 -8.15 -10.77 14.70
N LEU A 28 -7.18 -11.23 13.91
CA LEU A 28 -6.98 -10.82 12.53
C LEU A 28 -8.05 -11.40 11.59
N ASN A 29 -8.71 -12.47 12.01
CA ASN A 29 -9.81 -13.09 11.30
C ASN A 29 -11.12 -12.39 11.68
N PHE A 30 -11.61 -11.54 10.78
CA PHE A 30 -12.90 -10.85 10.82
C PHE A 30 -13.06 -9.80 11.93
N GLU A 31 -12.56 -10.05 13.15
CA GLU A 31 -12.81 -9.19 14.31
C GLU A 31 -12.22 -7.78 14.11
N LEU A 32 -10.97 -7.69 13.67
CA LEU A 32 -10.32 -6.43 13.36
C LEU A 32 -11.13 -5.60 12.34
N SER A 33 -11.56 -6.25 11.26
CA SER A 33 -12.36 -5.62 10.20
C SER A 33 -13.75 -5.22 10.68
N ALA A 34 -14.40 -6.04 11.52
CA ALA A 34 -15.69 -5.72 12.10
C ALA A 34 -15.62 -4.50 13.03
N ILE A 35 -14.55 -4.36 13.82
CA ILE A 35 -14.32 -3.18 14.66
C ILE A 35 -14.06 -1.95 13.80
N ALA A 36 -13.17 -2.06 12.81
CA ALA A 36 -12.88 -0.96 11.89
C ALA A 36 -14.14 -0.52 11.13
N LYS A 37 -15.02 -1.45 10.73
CA LYS A 37 -16.29 -1.14 10.06
C LYS A 37 -17.27 -0.38 10.94
N LYS A 38 -17.30 -0.64 12.25
CA LYS A 38 -18.11 0.14 13.21
C LYS A 38 -17.63 1.59 13.36
N LEU A 39 -16.39 1.88 12.98
CA LEU A 39 -15.79 3.22 13.03
C LEU A 39 -15.68 3.86 11.63
N ASP A 40 -16.19 3.20 10.59
CA ASP A 40 -16.18 3.70 9.22
C ASP A 40 -16.90 5.05 9.13
N GLY A 41 -16.26 6.03 8.49
CA GLY A 41 -16.73 7.42 8.42
C GLY A 41 -16.62 8.24 9.72
N ILE A 42 -16.28 7.62 10.86
CA ILE A 42 -16.30 8.26 12.19
C ILE A 42 -14.89 8.56 12.70
N ALA A 43 -13.99 7.57 12.67
CA ALA A 43 -12.64 7.70 13.21
C ALA A 43 -11.66 6.70 12.58
N ALA A 44 -10.39 7.07 12.57
CA ALA A 44 -9.33 6.11 12.37
C ALA A 44 -9.27 5.13 13.55
N VAL A 45 -8.67 3.96 13.35
CA VAL A 45 -8.52 2.97 14.41
C VAL A 45 -7.11 2.40 14.44
N LYS A 46 -6.56 2.27 15.65
CA LYS A 46 -5.25 1.68 15.94
C LYS A 46 -5.42 0.49 16.87
N PHE A 47 -5.15 -0.70 16.36
CA PHE A 47 -5.14 -1.96 17.07
C PHE A 47 -3.73 -2.21 17.61
N LYS A 48 -3.56 -2.08 18.93
CA LYS A 48 -2.23 -2.20 19.57
C LYS A 48 -1.80 -3.64 19.82
N ASN A 49 -2.75 -4.57 19.89
CA ASN A 49 -2.48 -5.97 20.22
C ASN A 49 -3.23 -6.94 19.27
N PRO A 50 -2.84 -7.04 17.99
CA PRO A 50 -3.35 -8.09 17.12
C PRO A 50 -2.91 -9.46 17.62
N ARG A 51 -3.82 -10.44 17.65
CA ARG A 51 -3.53 -11.79 18.14
C ARG A 51 -2.33 -12.40 17.41
N ASN A 52 -1.42 -13.03 18.16
CA ASN A 52 -0.21 -13.69 17.67
C ASN A 52 0.77 -12.81 16.88
N CYS A 53 0.63 -11.48 16.90
CA CYS A 53 1.56 -10.58 16.22
C CYS A 53 1.86 -9.34 17.08
N LYS A 54 3.12 -8.89 17.10
CA LYS A 54 3.53 -7.69 17.86
C LYS A 54 3.37 -6.38 17.08
N ILE A 55 3.16 -6.47 15.78
CA ILE A 55 3.07 -5.32 14.87
C ILE A 55 1.67 -4.73 15.02
N PRO A 56 1.52 -3.47 15.49
CA PRO A 56 0.20 -2.82 15.56
C PRO A 56 -0.39 -2.65 14.16
N VAL A 57 -1.72 -2.72 14.07
CA VAL A 57 -2.46 -2.51 12.83
C VAL A 57 -3.22 -1.18 12.91
N VAL A 58 -3.21 -0.41 11.83
CA VAL A 58 -4.08 0.75 11.64
C VAL A 58 -5.01 0.54 10.46
N SER A 59 -6.21 1.08 10.58
CA SER A 59 -7.18 1.15 9.49
C SER A 59 -7.95 2.46 9.57
N ASN A 60 -8.72 2.76 8.51
CA ASN A 60 -9.47 4.00 8.37
C ASN A 60 -8.60 5.24 8.58
N ILE A 61 -7.32 5.25 8.15
CA ILE A 61 -6.45 6.42 8.37
C ILE A 61 -6.96 7.67 7.63
N VAL A 62 -7.79 7.45 6.61
CA VAL A 62 -8.64 8.41 5.93
C VAL A 62 -10.02 7.79 5.76
N TYR A 63 -11.07 8.47 6.19
CA TYR A 63 -12.42 7.87 6.26
C TYR A 63 -13.55 8.79 5.74
N ASN A 64 -13.25 10.04 5.40
CA ASN A 64 -14.18 10.94 4.73
C ASN A 64 -13.43 12.08 4.01
N ARG A 65 -14.17 12.92 3.28
CA ARG A 65 -13.59 14.05 2.52
C ARG A 65 -12.92 15.10 3.40
N GLN A 66 -13.45 15.34 4.61
CA GLN A 66 -12.88 16.32 5.53
C GLN A 66 -11.46 15.91 5.96
N ILE A 67 -11.25 14.63 6.23
CA ILE A 67 -9.95 14.08 6.62
C ILE A 67 -8.96 14.13 5.45
N PHE A 68 -9.41 13.87 4.21
CA PHE A 68 -8.57 14.09 3.02
C PHE A 68 -8.19 15.56 2.82
N ALA A 69 -9.15 16.49 2.98
CA ALA A 69 -8.88 17.92 2.87
C ALA A 69 -7.82 18.36 3.88
N GLU A 70 -7.94 17.87 5.11
CA GLU A 70 -6.99 18.14 6.20
C GLU A 70 -5.60 17.59 5.92
N ALA A 71 -5.48 16.34 5.44
CA ALA A 71 -4.21 15.75 5.01
C ALA A 71 -3.56 16.56 3.86
N MET A 72 -4.37 17.07 2.93
CA MET A 72 -3.93 17.96 1.85
C MET A 72 -3.64 19.38 2.33
N GLY A 73 -3.90 19.74 3.58
CA GLY A 73 -3.78 21.12 4.08
C GLY A 73 -4.67 22.11 3.31
N THR A 74 -5.92 21.73 3.02
CA THR A 74 -6.88 22.54 2.26
C THR A 74 -8.31 22.34 2.78
N SER A 75 -9.30 23.01 2.17
CA SER A 75 -10.72 22.78 2.44
C SER A 75 -11.32 21.76 1.47
N VAL A 76 -12.43 21.13 1.83
CA VAL A 76 -13.13 20.15 0.96
C VAL A 76 -13.42 20.73 -0.42
N ASP A 77 -13.87 21.98 -0.50
CA ASP A 77 -14.19 22.66 -1.76
C ASP A 77 -12.96 22.89 -2.66
N ASN A 78 -11.78 23.04 -2.05
CA ASN A 78 -10.53 23.28 -2.77
C ASN A 78 -9.73 22.02 -3.09
N MET A 79 -10.11 20.86 -2.55
CA MET A 79 -9.39 19.60 -2.76
C MET A 79 -9.20 19.27 -4.24
N ILE A 80 -10.28 19.29 -5.03
CA ILE A 80 -10.24 18.94 -6.46
C ILE A 80 -9.31 19.89 -7.22
N LYS A 81 -9.39 21.20 -6.93
CA LYS A 81 -8.52 22.19 -7.55
C LYS A 81 -7.05 21.97 -7.19
N LYS A 82 -6.75 21.77 -5.91
CA LYS A 82 -5.37 21.54 -5.42
C LYS A 82 -4.79 20.26 -6.02
N TYR A 83 -5.57 19.18 -6.05
CA TYR A 83 -5.18 17.92 -6.67
C TYR A 83 -4.93 18.06 -8.17
N GLY A 84 -5.83 18.73 -8.90
CA GLY A 84 -5.66 18.99 -10.33
C GLY A 84 -4.39 19.80 -10.67
N ILE A 85 -4.03 20.77 -9.82
CA ILE A 85 -2.76 21.51 -9.99
C ILE A 85 -1.56 20.58 -9.83
N ALA A 86 -1.55 19.74 -8.78
CA ALA A 86 -0.46 18.79 -8.54
C ALA A 86 -0.35 17.72 -9.63
N GLN A 87 -1.49 17.20 -10.11
CA GLN A 87 -1.52 16.22 -11.19
C GLN A 87 -0.96 16.79 -12.51
N ASN A 88 -1.23 18.06 -12.81
CA ASN A 88 -0.72 18.72 -14.01
C ASN A 88 0.71 19.25 -13.86
N ASN A 89 1.24 19.33 -12.63
CA ASN A 89 2.57 19.83 -12.32
C ASN A 89 3.27 18.89 -11.32
N PRO A 90 3.48 17.61 -11.69
CA PRO A 90 4.17 16.66 -10.82
C PRO A 90 5.59 17.16 -10.51
N LEU A 91 6.07 16.88 -9.29
CA LEU A 91 7.41 17.28 -8.86
C LEU A 91 8.32 16.05 -8.74
N PRO A 92 9.52 16.06 -9.35
CA PRO A 92 10.43 14.92 -9.26
C PRO A 92 10.89 14.67 -7.83
N CYS A 93 10.96 13.40 -7.45
CA CYS A 93 11.37 13.00 -6.10
C CYS A 93 12.89 12.93 -5.99
N LYS A 94 13.42 13.35 -4.83
CA LYS A 94 14.84 13.15 -4.52
C LYS A 94 15.08 11.73 -4.02
N SER A 95 16.30 11.23 -4.20
CA SER A 95 16.73 9.94 -3.64
C SER A 95 17.61 10.15 -2.43
N VAL A 96 17.51 9.27 -1.45
CA VAL A 96 18.36 9.19 -0.26
C VAL A 96 19.09 7.85 -0.20
N SER A 97 20.13 7.77 0.62
CA SER A 97 20.82 6.52 0.90
C SER A 97 19.99 5.58 1.77
N ALA A 98 20.33 4.28 1.81
CA ALA A 98 19.66 3.31 2.68
C ALA A 98 19.79 3.68 4.17
N SER A 99 20.93 4.24 4.59
CA SER A 99 21.15 4.69 5.98
C SER A 99 20.28 5.87 6.40
N GLU A 100 19.73 6.62 5.45
CA GLU A 100 18.83 7.76 5.69
C GLU A 100 17.35 7.37 5.52
N ALA A 101 17.05 6.12 5.18
CA ALA A 101 15.71 5.65 4.87
C ALA A 101 15.21 4.73 5.99
N PRO A 102 14.27 5.18 6.86
CA PRO A 102 13.83 4.37 7.99
C PRO A 102 13.24 3.02 7.57
N VAL A 103 12.61 2.91 6.40
CA VAL A 103 12.09 1.63 5.90
C VAL A 103 13.17 0.55 5.70
N MET A 104 14.44 0.94 5.66
CA MET A 104 15.60 0.06 5.48
C MET A 104 16.29 -0.33 6.81
N GLU A 105 15.72 0.04 7.97
CA GLU A 105 16.26 -0.31 9.30
C GLU A 105 16.43 -1.83 9.47
N ASN A 106 15.47 -2.61 8.95
CA ASN A 106 15.52 -4.07 8.95
C ASN A 106 15.32 -4.59 7.52
N VAL A 107 16.18 -5.52 7.08
CA VAL A 107 16.14 -6.13 5.74
C VAL A 107 16.18 -7.66 5.87
N ILE A 108 15.13 -8.31 5.36
CA ILE A 108 14.98 -9.77 5.38
C ILE A 108 15.00 -10.29 3.94
N THR A 109 16.05 -11.02 3.56
CA THR A 109 16.20 -11.62 2.22
C THR A 109 16.20 -13.16 2.23
N SER A 110 16.13 -13.78 3.41
CA SER A 110 16.06 -15.23 3.58
C SER A 110 15.08 -15.60 4.68
N GLY A 111 14.50 -16.80 4.62
CA GLY A 111 13.48 -17.22 5.58
C GLY A 111 12.23 -16.34 5.56
N ILE A 112 11.86 -15.85 4.37
CA ILE A 112 10.69 -15.00 4.13
C ILE A 112 9.44 -15.74 4.57
N ASP A 113 8.65 -15.07 5.41
CA ASP A 113 7.38 -15.58 5.90
C ASP A 113 6.40 -14.42 6.07
N LEU A 114 5.52 -14.25 5.08
CA LEU A 114 4.48 -13.21 5.05
C LEU A 114 3.57 -13.28 6.29
N MET A 115 3.40 -14.46 6.89
CA MET A 115 2.54 -14.63 8.08
C MET A 115 3.16 -14.07 9.36
N LYS A 116 4.40 -13.55 9.31
CA LYS A 116 4.95 -12.72 10.40
C LYS A 116 4.34 -11.32 10.43
N LEU A 117 3.72 -10.88 9.33
CA LEU A 117 2.95 -9.63 9.27
C LEU A 117 1.50 -9.87 9.72
N PRO A 118 0.84 -8.88 10.35
CA PRO A 118 -0.53 -9.02 10.85
C PRO A 118 -1.55 -8.81 9.71
N ILE A 119 -1.49 -9.64 8.68
CA ILE A 119 -2.36 -9.56 7.49
C ILE A 119 -3.75 -10.09 7.88
N PRO A 120 -4.83 -9.31 7.80
CA PRO A 120 -6.16 -9.77 8.22
C PRO A 120 -6.87 -10.62 7.16
N VAL A 121 -7.90 -11.34 7.60
CA VAL A 121 -8.99 -11.86 6.76
C VAL A 121 -10.19 -10.95 6.99
N HIS A 122 -10.67 -10.27 5.95
CA HIS A 122 -11.61 -9.18 6.12
C HIS A 122 -13.05 -9.66 6.25
N HIS A 123 -13.46 -10.57 5.38
CA HIS A 123 -14.82 -11.09 5.30
C HIS A 123 -14.85 -12.62 5.37
N GLU A 124 -15.98 -13.15 5.86
CA GLU A 124 -16.19 -14.57 6.12
C GLU A 124 -15.86 -15.49 4.94
N LYS A 125 -16.12 -15.06 3.69
CA LYS A 125 -15.85 -15.86 2.49
C LYS A 125 -14.64 -15.41 1.70
N ASP A 126 -13.77 -14.58 2.27
CA ASP A 126 -12.50 -14.28 1.63
C ASP A 126 -11.66 -15.57 1.53
N GLY A 127 -10.91 -15.72 0.45
CA GLY A 127 -10.09 -16.91 0.18
C GLY A 127 -8.97 -17.16 1.20
N GLY A 128 -8.67 -16.18 2.06
CA GLY A 128 -7.60 -16.21 3.03
C GLY A 128 -7.19 -14.81 3.47
N HIS A 129 -5.91 -14.64 3.83
CA HIS A 129 -5.35 -13.36 4.26
C HIS A 129 -5.10 -12.42 3.08
N TYR A 130 -5.47 -11.14 3.20
CA TYR A 130 -5.32 -10.16 2.13
C TYR A 130 -4.54 -8.92 2.56
N ILE A 131 -3.55 -8.53 1.74
CA ILE A 131 -2.94 -7.20 1.81
C ILE A 131 -3.77 -6.28 0.92
N THR A 132 -4.31 -5.21 1.51
CA THR A 132 -5.31 -4.33 0.87
C THR A 132 -4.91 -2.85 0.79
N ALA A 133 -3.80 -2.48 1.40
CA ALA A 133 -3.34 -1.09 1.47
C ALA A 133 -1.90 -0.89 0.98
N ALA A 134 -1.36 -1.87 0.26
CA ALA A 134 -0.05 -1.76 -0.33
C ALA A 134 -0.11 -0.97 -1.64
N LEU A 135 0.74 0.04 -1.77
CA LEU A 135 1.05 0.65 -3.06
C LEU A 135 1.99 -0.29 -3.82
N LEU A 136 1.53 -0.84 -4.94
CA LEU A 136 2.36 -1.61 -5.85
C LEU A 136 3.08 -0.65 -6.79
N ILE A 137 4.40 -0.62 -6.68
CA ILE A 137 5.31 0.10 -7.56
C ILE A 137 5.92 -0.88 -8.56
N ALA A 138 5.85 -0.54 -9.84
CA ALA A 138 6.52 -1.24 -10.93
C ALA A 138 7.05 -0.23 -11.95
N LYS A 139 7.91 -0.68 -12.86
CA LYS A 139 8.34 0.10 -14.02
C LYS A 139 7.98 -0.62 -15.32
N ASP A 140 7.72 0.14 -16.37
CA ASP A 140 7.64 -0.44 -17.71
C ASP A 140 9.00 -1.10 -18.05
N PRO A 141 9.03 -2.38 -18.46
CA PRO A 141 10.28 -3.08 -18.75
C PRO A 141 11.02 -2.54 -19.99
N GLU A 142 10.40 -1.66 -20.78
CA GLU A 142 10.99 -1.09 -22.00
C GLU A 142 11.33 0.39 -21.82
N THR A 143 10.41 1.18 -21.25
CA THR A 143 10.60 2.64 -21.10
C THR A 143 11.21 3.04 -19.76
N GLY A 144 11.13 2.18 -18.75
CA GLY A 144 11.56 2.49 -17.38
C GLY A 144 10.60 3.41 -16.61
N GLU A 145 9.47 3.78 -17.20
CA GLU A 145 8.45 4.64 -16.59
C GLU A 145 7.80 3.95 -15.38
N ARG A 146 7.68 4.66 -14.27
CA ARG A 146 7.08 4.11 -13.04
C ARG A 146 5.55 4.17 -13.11
N ASN A 147 4.91 3.16 -12.53
CA ASN A 147 3.49 3.21 -12.17
C ASN A 147 3.33 2.81 -10.71
N VAL A 148 2.37 3.46 -10.03
CA VAL A 148 1.93 3.10 -8.69
C VAL A 148 0.42 2.88 -8.67
N SER A 149 -0.02 1.79 -8.06
CA SER A 149 -1.43 1.43 -7.95
C SER A 149 -1.70 0.54 -6.75
N ILE A 150 -2.94 0.47 -6.28
CA ILE A 150 -3.36 -0.43 -5.20
C ILE A 150 -4.02 -1.68 -5.79
N HIS A 151 -3.62 -2.84 -5.31
CA HIS A 151 -4.18 -4.13 -5.67
C HIS A 151 -4.51 -4.94 -4.42
N ARG A 152 -5.56 -5.76 -4.49
CA ARG A 152 -5.77 -6.82 -3.49
C ARG A 152 -4.75 -7.93 -3.73
N LEU A 153 -4.13 -8.40 -2.65
CA LEU A 153 -3.06 -9.40 -2.70
C LEU A 153 -3.37 -10.54 -1.73
N HIS A 154 -3.66 -11.72 -2.27
CA HIS A 154 -4.00 -12.92 -1.51
C HIS A 154 -2.74 -13.64 -1.07
N VAL A 155 -2.56 -13.93 0.22
CA VAL A 155 -1.44 -14.72 0.72
C VAL A 155 -1.65 -16.20 0.36
N LEU A 156 -0.86 -16.70 -0.60
CA LEU A 156 -0.97 -18.09 -1.08
C LEU A 156 -0.02 -19.04 -0.35
N SER A 157 1.12 -18.53 0.09
CA SER A 157 2.13 -19.26 0.85
C SER A 157 3.03 -18.28 1.63
N LYS A 158 4.10 -18.78 2.25
CA LYS A 158 5.04 -17.96 3.02
C LYS A 158 5.70 -16.84 2.20
N ASN A 159 5.87 -17.03 0.90
CA ASN A 159 6.58 -16.10 0.01
C ASN A 159 5.87 -15.90 -1.34
N GLU A 160 4.58 -16.21 -1.44
CA GLU A 160 3.82 -16.01 -2.68
C GLU A 160 2.51 -15.27 -2.42
N LEU A 161 2.21 -14.33 -3.32
CA LEU A 161 0.95 -13.59 -3.36
C LEU A 161 0.21 -13.84 -4.68
N GLY A 162 -1.10 -14.03 -4.63
CA GLY A 162 -1.98 -13.93 -5.79
C GLY A 162 -2.48 -12.50 -5.96
N ILE A 163 -2.54 -12.00 -7.20
CA ILE A 163 -2.90 -10.59 -7.47
C ILE A 163 -4.00 -10.48 -8.53
N LEU A 164 -5.04 -9.69 -8.24
CA LEU A 164 -5.97 -9.23 -9.27
C LEU A 164 -5.38 -8.01 -10.00
N ILE A 165 -5.10 -8.16 -11.30
CA ILE A 165 -4.63 -7.07 -12.17
C ILE A 165 -5.76 -6.75 -13.16
N LEU A 166 -6.32 -5.55 -13.06
CA LEU A 166 -7.28 -5.00 -14.02
C LEU A 166 -6.54 -4.40 -15.24
N PRO A 167 -7.19 -4.25 -16.40
CA PRO A 167 -6.56 -3.78 -17.64
C PRO A 167 -6.19 -2.28 -17.58
N ARG A 168 -5.12 -1.98 -16.84
CA ARG A 168 -4.53 -0.66 -16.58
C ARG A 168 -3.00 -0.72 -16.77
N HIS A 169 -2.26 0.31 -16.35
CA HIS A 169 -0.81 0.43 -16.56
C HIS A 169 -0.03 -0.81 -16.11
N LEU A 170 -0.25 -1.33 -14.89
CA LEU A 170 0.41 -2.56 -14.45
C LEU A 170 0.13 -3.76 -15.36
N SER A 171 -1.10 -3.92 -15.87
CA SER A 171 -1.43 -4.98 -16.83
C SER A 171 -0.63 -4.84 -18.12
N HIS A 172 -0.40 -3.61 -18.59
CA HIS A 172 0.40 -3.35 -19.78
C HIS A 172 1.87 -3.72 -19.54
N PHE A 173 2.44 -3.32 -18.40
CA PHE A 173 3.82 -3.64 -18.04
C PHE A 173 4.02 -5.15 -17.90
N TYR A 174 3.07 -5.82 -17.24
CA TYR A 174 3.13 -7.26 -17.04
C TYR A 174 3.00 -8.04 -18.36
N GLN A 175 2.12 -7.63 -19.28
CA GLN A 175 2.00 -8.25 -20.59
C GLN A 175 3.29 -8.17 -21.41
N LYS A 176 4.00 -7.03 -21.35
CA LYS A 176 5.32 -6.88 -22.00
C LYS A 176 6.36 -7.83 -21.43
N ALA A 177 6.47 -7.90 -20.10
CA ALA A 177 7.41 -8.80 -19.42
C ALA A 177 7.06 -10.28 -19.69
N GLU A 178 5.78 -10.64 -19.61
CA GLU A 178 5.29 -11.99 -19.85
C GLU A 178 5.50 -12.46 -21.29
N ALA A 179 5.35 -11.56 -22.27
CA ALA A 179 5.65 -11.85 -23.69
C ALA A 179 7.12 -12.22 -23.91
N LYS A 180 8.03 -11.66 -23.10
CA LYS A 180 9.47 -11.99 -23.09
C LYS A 180 9.81 -13.18 -22.19
N ASN A 181 8.82 -13.75 -21.50
CA ASN A 181 9.01 -14.79 -20.49
C ASN A 181 9.93 -14.34 -19.34
N GLU A 182 9.88 -13.04 -19.01
CA GLU A 182 10.65 -12.42 -17.95
C GLU A 182 9.73 -12.02 -16.78
N PRO A 183 10.18 -12.12 -15.53
CA PRO A 183 9.45 -11.58 -14.41
C PRO A 183 9.44 -10.04 -14.45
N LEU A 184 8.35 -9.44 -13.97
CA LEU A 184 8.29 -8.01 -13.72
C LEU A 184 8.66 -7.73 -12.25
N ASP A 185 9.70 -6.94 -12.04
CA ASP A 185 10.07 -6.46 -10.71
C ASP A 185 8.96 -5.58 -10.12
N ILE A 186 8.57 -5.86 -8.88
CA ILE A 186 7.57 -5.09 -8.14
C ILE A 186 8.04 -4.78 -6.71
N ALA A 187 7.49 -3.73 -6.12
CA ALA A 187 7.62 -3.45 -4.69
C ALA A 187 6.26 -3.04 -4.12
N LEU A 188 5.86 -3.64 -3.02
CA LEU A 188 4.62 -3.38 -2.30
C LEU A 188 4.93 -2.53 -1.07
N VAL A 189 4.40 -1.31 -1.03
CA VAL A 189 4.72 -0.32 0.00
C VAL A 189 3.52 -0.13 0.93
N ILE A 190 3.68 -0.49 2.19
CA ILE A 190 2.63 -0.45 3.22
C ILE A 190 3.00 0.59 4.28
N GLY A 191 1.98 1.32 4.74
CA GLY A 191 2.13 2.32 5.80
C GLY A 191 2.80 3.59 5.28
N VAL A 192 2.12 4.29 4.38
CA VAL A 192 2.54 5.59 3.83
C VAL A 192 1.58 6.69 4.28
N ASP A 193 1.93 7.95 4.02
CA ASP A 193 1.03 9.07 4.30
C ASP A 193 -0.21 9.06 3.37
N PRO A 194 -1.31 9.75 3.76
CA PRO A 194 -2.53 9.78 2.97
C PRO A 194 -2.41 10.33 1.55
N LEU A 195 -1.45 11.21 1.28
CA LEU A 195 -1.32 11.86 -0.04
C LEU A 195 -0.70 10.92 -1.05
N LEU A 196 0.23 10.05 -0.64
CA LEU A 196 0.71 8.95 -1.47
C LEU A 196 -0.42 7.95 -1.79
N LEU A 197 -1.24 7.57 -0.81
CA LEU A 197 -2.41 6.72 -1.06
C LEU A 197 -3.35 7.36 -2.07
N LEU A 198 -3.70 8.64 -1.88
CA LEU A 198 -4.59 9.37 -2.77
C LEU A 198 -4.02 9.45 -4.20
N ALA A 199 -2.73 9.78 -4.34
CA ALA A 199 -2.09 9.93 -5.63
C ALA A 199 -2.00 8.60 -6.42
N SER A 200 -1.86 7.45 -5.74
CA SER A 200 -1.88 6.14 -6.38
C SER A 200 -3.20 5.79 -7.09
N GLN A 201 -4.27 6.54 -6.80
CA GLN A 201 -5.58 6.38 -7.42
C GLN A 201 -5.77 7.31 -8.64
N ALA A 202 -4.74 8.07 -9.04
CA ALA A 202 -4.81 8.95 -10.19
C ALA A 202 -5.12 8.16 -11.46
N ILE A 203 -6.03 8.71 -12.29
CA ILE A 203 -6.23 8.23 -13.65
C ILE A 203 -5.51 9.20 -14.56
N VAL A 204 -4.28 8.85 -14.90
CA VAL A 204 -3.36 9.66 -15.70
C VAL A 204 -2.93 8.92 -16.96
N PRO A 205 -2.44 9.63 -18.00
CA PRO A 205 -1.77 8.98 -19.12
C PRO A 205 -0.58 8.13 -18.68
N LEU A 206 -0.18 7.18 -19.53
CA LEU A 206 1.05 6.41 -19.34
C LEU A 206 2.26 7.36 -19.28
N GLY A 207 3.21 7.07 -18.40
CA GLY A 207 4.41 7.88 -18.20
C GLY A 207 4.28 9.00 -17.16
N VAL A 208 3.08 9.27 -16.64
CA VAL A 208 2.89 10.17 -15.49
C VAL A 208 3.06 9.40 -14.19
N ASP A 209 3.98 9.87 -13.34
CA ASP A 209 4.39 9.20 -12.12
C ASP A 209 3.55 9.63 -10.91
N GLU A 210 2.76 8.71 -10.35
CA GLU A 210 1.86 9.03 -9.24
C GLU A 210 2.60 9.47 -7.96
N VAL A 211 3.85 9.03 -7.77
CA VAL A 211 4.66 9.47 -6.62
C VAL A 211 5.08 10.92 -6.78
N GLU A 212 5.29 11.39 -8.01
CA GLU A 212 5.62 12.79 -8.29
C GLU A 212 4.41 13.71 -8.15
N ILE A 213 3.19 13.19 -8.41
CA ILE A 213 1.94 13.87 -8.04
C ILE A 213 1.85 14.03 -6.52
N ALA A 214 2.09 12.95 -5.77
CA ALA A 214 2.13 13.02 -4.30
C ALA A 214 3.19 14.00 -3.81
N ASN A 215 4.37 14.01 -4.45
CA ASN A 215 5.44 14.93 -4.10
C ASN A 215 5.07 16.40 -4.35
N ALA A 216 4.33 16.68 -5.43
CA ALA A 216 3.76 18.00 -5.68
C ALA A 216 2.76 18.42 -4.59
N LEU A 217 1.89 17.50 -4.16
CA LEU A 217 0.99 17.74 -3.01
C LEU A 217 1.74 17.96 -1.69
N LYS A 218 2.93 17.35 -1.56
CA LYS A 218 3.82 17.42 -0.39
C LYS A 218 4.88 18.52 -0.47
N GLU A 219 4.79 19.43 -1.44
CA GLU A 219 5.72 20.55 -1.63
C GLU A 219 7.19 20.11 -1.79
N GLY A 220 7.42 18.98 -2.49
CA GLY A 220 8.77 18.50 -2.82
C GLY A 220 9.47 17.71 -1.71
N LYS A 221 8.75 17.28 -0.66
CA LYS A 221 9.29 16.59 0.51
C LYS A 221 9.33 15.06 0.40
N GLN A 222 8.84 14.47 -0.69
CA GLN A 222 8.91 13.03 -0.90
C GLN A 222 10.34 12.58 -1.24
N LEU A 223 10.87 11.69 -0.42
CA LEU A 223 12.17 11.05 -0.62
C LEU A 223 11.98 9.58 -1.00
N LEU A 224 12.87 9.09 -1.85
CA LEU A 224 12.89 7.70 -2.30
C LEU A 224 14.19 7.01 -1.95
N VAL A 225 14.13 5.71 -1.71
CA VAL A 225 15.28 4.84 -1.50
C VAL A 225 15.23 3.68 -2.50
N LYS A 226 16.40 3.16 -2.90
CA LYS A 226 16.46 1.99 -3.78
C LYS A 226 16.07 0.72 -3.02
N CYS A 227 15.30 -0.16 -3.66
CA CYS A 227 15.04 -1.51 -3.18
C CYS A 227 16.33 -2.36 -3.11
N GLN A 228 16.28 -3.44 -2.34
CA GLN A 228 17.41 -4.32 -2.05
C GLN A 228 17.64 -5.40 -3.12
N THR A 229 16.56 -5.97 -3.66
CA THR A 229 16.55 -7.16 -4.51
C THR A 229 15.93 -6.95 -5.89
N VAL A 230 15.28 -5.80 -6.09
CA VAL A 230 14.62 -5.40 -7.35
C VAL A 230 15.08 -4.02 -7.78
N ASP A 231 15.08 -3.71 -9.08
CA ASP A 231 15.54 -2.40 -9.58
C ASP A 231 14.44 -1.31 -9.51
N LEU A 232 13.95 -1.06 -8.30
CA LEU A 232 12.91 -0.07 -8.02
C LEU A 232 13.35 0.92 -6.95
N LYS A 233 12.61 2.03 -6.87
CA LYS A 233 12.73 3.01 -5.79
C LYS A 233 11.37 3.12 -5.09
N VAL A 234 11.40 3.18 -3.77
CA VAL A 234 10.21 3.21 -2.88
C VAL A 234 10.28 4.41 -1.93
N PRO A 235 9.15 4.93 -1.43
CA PRO A 235 9.12 5.94 -0.37
C PRO A 235 10.00 5.55 0.82
N SER A 236 11.00 6.39 1.14
CA SER A 236 11.93 6.12 2.26
C SER A 236 11.22 6.10 3.62
N GLU A 237 10.09 6.82 3.70
CA GLU A 237 9.29 6.99 4.91
C GLU A 237 8.22 5.91 5.13
N ALA A 238 8.16 4.88 4.28
CA ALA A 238 7.20 3.79 4.45
C ALA A 238 7.47 2.96 5.72
N GLU A 239 6.44 2.30 6.25
CA GLU A 239 6.61 1.39 7.39
C GLU A 239 7.16 0.02 6.97
N ILE A 240 6.65 -0.53 5.86
CA ILE A 240 7.01 -1.87 5.35
C ILE A 240 7.07 -1.83 3.83
N VAL A 241 8.11 -2.45 3.25
CA VAL A 241 8.26 -2.69 1.81
C VAL A 241 8.44 -4.19 1.60
N ILE A 242 7.62 -4.79 0.74
CA ILE A 242 7.74 -6.18 0.31
C ILE A 242 8.18 -6.17 -1.15
N GLU A 243 9.39 -6.66 -1.42
CA GLU A 243 9.96 -6.72 -2.76
C GLU A 243 9.68 -8.08 -3.38
N GLY A 244 9.47 -8.11 -4.68
CA GLY A 244 9.21 -9.38 -5.36
C GLY A 244 9.16 -9.27 -6.86
N LYS A 245 8.81 -10.40 -7.47
CA LYS A 245 8.78 -10.60 -8.92
C LYS A 245 7.42 -11.16 -9.30
N LEU A 246 6.71 -10.44 -10.16
CA LEU A 246 5.48 -10.93 -10.78
C LEU A 246 5.87 -11.94 -11.87
N LEU A 247 5.59 -13.22 -11.62
CA LEU A 247 6.11 -14.34 -12.41
C LEU A 247 5.41 -14.45 -13.77
N PRO A 248 6.13 -14.66 -14.87
CA PRO A 248 5.51 -14.83 -16.18
C PRO A 248 4.83 -16.20 -16.26
N LYS A 249 3.62 -16.26 -16.84
CA LYS A 249 2.87 -17.49 -17.15
C LYS A 249 2.47 -18.36 -15.95
N VAL A 250 2.85 -17.99 -14.73
CA VAL A 250 2.41 -18.67 -13.50
C VAL A 250 1.07 -18.11 -13.08
N ARG A 251 0.11 -19.01 -12.83
CA ARG A 251 -1.21 -18.67 -12.29
C ARG A 251 -1.57 -19.61 -11.15
N LYS A 252 -2.20 -19.07 -10.11
CA LYS A 252 -2.77 -19.82 -8.97
C LYS A 252 -4.17 -19.31 -8.65
N MET A 253 -4.94 -20.10 -7.91
CA MET A 253 -6.29 -19.69 -7.48
C MET A 253 -6.19 -18.49 -6.52
N GLU A 254 -6.84 -17.40 -6.86
CA GLU A 254 -6.99 -16.19 -6.04
C GLU A 254 -8.47 -15.87 -5.89
N GLY A 255 -8.88 -15.38 -4.72
CA GLY A 255 -10.27 -15.15 -4.40
C GLY A 255 -10.96 -16.37 -3.78
N PRO A 256 -12.27 -16.25 -3.46
CA PRO A 256 -13.08 -15.06 -3.63
C PRO A 256 -12.67 -13.95 -2.64
N PHE A 257 -13.15 -12.73 -2.86
CA PHE A 257 -12.82 -11.59 -2.00
C PHE A 257 -13.97 -10.57 -1.98
N GLY A 258 -14.31 -10.05 -0.80
CA GLY A 258 -15.30 -8.99 -0.64
C GLY A 258 -14.81 -7.68 -1.27
N GLU A 259 -15.50 -7.21 -2.30
CA GLU A 259 -15.10 -6.06 -3.09
C GLU A 259 -15.90 -4.79 -2.75
N PHE A 260 -15.41 -3.65 -3.23
CA PHE A 260 -16.04 -2.33 -3.03
C PHE A 260 -17.54 -2.21 -3.39
N PRO A 261 -18.14 -2.97 -4.35
CA PRO A 261 -19.57 -2.91 -4.59
C PRO A 261 -20.38 -3.74 -3.57
N LYS A 262 -19.74 -4.26 -2.50
CA LYS A 262 -20.32 -5.06 -1.42
C LYS A 262 -20.74 -6.47 -1.82
N TYR A 263 -20.09 -7.03 -2.83
CA TYR A 263 -20.27 -8.40 -3.30
C TYR A 263 -18.93 -9.12 -3.35
N TYR A 264 -18.95 -10.45 -3.29
CA TYR A 264 -17.76 -11.25 -3.49
C TYR A 264 -17.37 -11.28 -4.97
N GLY A 265 -16.17 -10.83 -5.28
CA GLY A 265 -15.53 -11.14 -6.55
C GLY A 265 -15.21 -12.64 -6.62
N PRO A 266 -15.49 -13.32 -7.73
CA PRO A 266 -15.30 -14.77 -7.83
C PRO A 266 -13.82 -15.14 -7.78
N ALA A 267 -13.55 -16.37 -7.34
CA ALA A 267 -12.22 -16.94 -7.41
C ALA A 267 -11.85 -17.27 -8.87
N SER A 268 -10.60 -17.06 -9.27
CA SER A 268 -10.09 -17.51 -10.56
C SER A 268 -8.57 -17.71 -10.54
N GLN A 269 -8.02 -18.29 -11.61
CA GLN A 269 -6.58 -18.32 -11.84
C GLN A 269 -6.05 -16.90 -12.09
N LYS A 270 -5.11 -16.44 -11.25
CA LYS A 270 -4.52 -15.08 -11.30
C LYS A 270 -2.99 -15.13 -11.26
N PRO A 271 -2.29 -14.09 -11.74
CA PRO A 271 -0.84 -13.97 -11.64
C PRO A 271 -0.33 -14.13 -10.21
N VAL A 272 0.92 -14.59 -10.10
CA VAL A 272 1.60 -14.85 -8.82
C VAL A 272 2.81 -13.96 -8.70
N ILE A 273 2.99 -13.37 -7.53
CA ILE A 273 4.19 -12.64 -7.12
C ILE A 273 4.99 -13.56 -6.21
N GLU A 274 6.26 -13.76 -6.53
CA GLU A 274 7.25 -14.37 -5.63
C GLU A 274 7.97 -13.28 -4.85
N ILE A 275 8.03 -13.40 -3.52
CA ILE A 275 8.65 -12.41 -2.64
C ILE A 275 10.15 -12.69 -2.49
N THR A 276 10.96 -11.65 -2.67
CA THR A 276 12.42 -11.70 -2.62
C THR A 276 13.02 -10.96 -1.43
N ALA A 277 12.32 -9.97 -0.87
CA ALA A 277 12.73 -9.33 0.38
C ALA A 277 11.55 -8.71 1.14
N ILE A 278 11.71 -8.53 2.45
CA ILE A 278 10.86 -7.68 3.28
C ILE A 278 11.78 -6.69 4.01
N CYS A 279 11.57 -5.40 3.78
CA CYS A 279 12.25 -4.30 4.44
C CYS A 279 11.25 -3.58 5.35
N HIS A 280 11.62 -3.23 6.57
CA HIS A 280 10.71 -2.49 7.46
C HIS A 280 11.44 -1.65 8.50
N ARG A 281 10.72 -0.64 9.00
CA ARG A 281 11.13 0.16 10.17
C ARG A 281 11.21 -0.69 11.43
N ASP A 282 11.95 -0.22 12.41
CA ASP A 282 11.82 -0.63 13.80
C ASP A 282 10.40 -0.35 14.30
N ASN A 283 9.82 -1.36 14.95
CA ASN A 283 8.45 -1.34 15.45
C ASN A 283 7.45 -0.86 14.37
N PRO A 284 7.34 -1.58 13.24
CA PRO A 284 6.57 -1.10 12.10
C PRO A 284 5.08 -1.03 12.45
N ILE A 285 4.33 -0.20 11.73
CA ILE A 285 2.88 -0.14 11.79
C ILE A 285 2.32 -0.73 10.50
N TYR A 286 1.50 -1.77 10.60
CA TYR A 286 0.84 -2.36 9.45
C TYR A 286 -0.44 -1.58 9.13
N HIS A 287 -0.57 -1.10 7.89
CA HIS A 287 -1.79 -0.43 7.43
C HIS A 287 -2.65 -1.41 6.61
N THR A 288 -3.95 -1.45 6.90
CA THR A 288 -4.94 -2.16 6.10
C THR A 288 -6.14 -1.27 5.79
N ILE A 289 -6.72 -1.45 4.61
CA ILE A 289 -8.00 -0.85 4.21
C ILE A 289 -9.04 -1.97 4.25
N VAL A 290 -10.13 -1.76 4.98
CA VAL A 290 -11.29 -2.66 4.93
C VAL A 290 -12.09 -2.33 3.67
N PRO A 291 -12.33 -3.31 2.77
CA PRO A 291 -13.13 -3.08 1.56
C PRO A 291 -14.59 -2.66 1.82
#